data_AF-A0AAW5I416-F1
#
_entry.id   AF-A0AAW5I416-F1
#
_cell.length_a   1.000
_cell.length_b   1.000
_cell.length_c   1.000
_cell.angle_alpha   90.00
_cell.angle_beta   90.00
_cell.angle_gamma   90.00
#
_symmetry.space_group_name_H-M   'P 1'
#
loop_
_entity.id
_entity.type
_entity.pdbx_description
1 polymer ?
#
loop_
_entity_poly.entity_id
_entity_poly.type
_entity_poly.pdbx_seq_one_letter_code
_entity_poly.pdbx_strand_id
1 'polypeptide(L)'
;MKELGLWRFAGGIMYIMQEVFGMPASRLIVPPNEKYGKFVLNEVLEAGNFGRHDARNRFGRSQLGHNLQRIYRDMRLVKFFSAEALCEPLFRTWHFFWRMKNKK
;
A
#
# COMPACT_ATOMS: atom_id res chain seq x y z
N MET A 1 0.52 -14.19 -11.15
CA MET A 1 0.10 -13.68 -9.82
C MET A 1 0.91 -14.28 -8.68
N LYS A 2 1.05 -15.61 -8.56
CA LYS A 2 1.91 -16.22 -7.52
C LYS A 2 3.38 -15.90 -7.72
N GLU A 3 3.88 -16.00 -8.95
CA GLU A 3 5.27 -15.66 -9.32
C GLU A 3 5.60 -14.18 -9.11
N LEU A 4 4.60 -13.30 -9.19
CA LEU A 4 4.76 -11.86 -8.97
C LEU A 4 4.60 -11.45 -7.50
N GLY A 5 4.34 -12.40 -6.59
CA GLY A 5 4.07 -12.12 -5.16
C GLY A 5 2.67 -11.55 -4.86
N LEU A 6 1.89 -11.16 -5.87
CA LEU A 6 0.63 -10.43 -5.74
C LEU A 6 -0.58 -11.26 -5.31
N TRP A 7 -0.44 -12.57 -5.11
CA TRP A 7 -1.58 -13.46 -4.82
C TRP A 7 -2.38 -13.03 -3.58
N ARG A 8 -1.69 -12.65 -2.49
CA ARG A 8 -2.32 -12.25 -1.22
C ARG A 8 -3.01 -10.89 -1.35
N PHE A 9 -2.37 -9.96 -2.05
CA PHE A 9 -2.93 -8.65 -2.37
C PHE A 9 -4.21 -8.79 -3.19
N ALA A 10 -4.16 -9.56 -4.29
CA ALA A 10 -5.31 -9.80 -5.12
C ALA A 10 -6.46 -10.48 -4.36
N GLY A 11 -6.17 -11.43 -3.47
CA GLY A 11 -7.19 -12.01 -2.58
C GLY A 11 -7.86 -10.96 -1.68
N GLY A 12 -7.09 -10.00 -1.15
CA GLY A 12 -7.63 -8.88 -0.39
C GLY A 12 -8.53 -7.97 -1.22
N ILE A 13 -8.14 -7.65 -2.45
CA ILE A 13 -8.97 -6.88 -3.38
C ILE A 13 -10.25 -7.65 -3.74
N MET A 14 -10.17 -8.95 -4.02
CA MET A 14 -11.34 -9.80 -4.32
C MET A 14 -12.34 -9.84 -3.17
N TYR A 15 -11.87 -9.83 -1.92
CA TYR A 15 -12.76 -9.67 -0.76
C TYR A 15 -13.53 -8.35 -0.81
N ILE A 16 -12.85 -7.23 -1.08
CA ILE A 16 -13.51 -5.91 -1.19
C ILE A 16 -14.51 -5.89 -2.35
N MET A 17 -14.13 -6.44 -3.50
CA MET A 17 -15.02 -6.52 -4.67
C MET A 17 -16.31 -7.30 -4.35
N GLN A 18 -16.20 -8.38 -3.58
CA GLN A 18 -17.36 -9.18 -3.18
C GLN A 18 -18.21 -8.46 -2.12
N GLU A 19 -17.59 -8.07 -1.00
CA GLU A 19 -18.32 -7.57 0.17
C GLU A 19 -18.82 -6.12 0.02
N VAL A 20 -18.07 -5.27 -0.68
CA VAL A 20 -18.40 -3.83 -0.82
C VAL A 20 -19.10 -3.56 -2.14
N PHE A 21 -18.63 -4.18 -3.23
CA PHE A 21 -19.15 -3.93 -4.57
C PHE A 21 -20.12 -5.00 -5.08
N GLY A 22 -20.42 -6.03 -4.28
CA GLY A 22 -21.39 -7.07 -4.63
C GLY A 22 -20.98 -7.93 -5.82
N MET A 23 -19.68 -8.07 -6.09
CA MET A 23 -19.18 -8.88 -7.19
C MET A 23 -19.56 -10.36 -6.97
N PRO A 24 -20.19 -11.02 -7.95
CA PRO A 24 -20.54 -12.44 -7.82
C PRO A 24 -19.29 -13.32 -7.81
N ALA A 25 -19.34 -14.40 -7.05
CA ALA A 25 -18.24 -15.36 -6.90
C ALA A 25 -17.71 -15.91 -8.24
N SER A 26 -18.57 -16.02 -9.26
CA SER A 26 -18.19 -16.48 -10.61
C SER A 26 -17.23 -15.57 -11.36
N ARG A 27 -17.06 -14.31 -10.90
CA ARG A 27 -16.15 -13.33 -11.50
C ARG A 27 -14.84 -13.15 -10.72
N LEU A 28 -14.65 -13.89 -9.63
CA LEU A 28 -13.45 -13.79 -8.81
C LEU A 28 -12.26 -14.42 -9.55
N ILE A 29 -11.18 -13.66 -9.68
CA ILE A 29 -9.95 -14.10 -10.34
C ILE A 29 -9.11 -14.99 -9.39
N VAL A 30 -9.23 -14.74 -8.09
CA VAL A 30 -8.63 -15.54 -7.02
C VAL A 30 -9.59 -15.63 -5.83
N PRO A 31 -9.47 -16.66 -4.96
CA PRO A 31 -10.27 -16.73 -3.75
C PRO A 31 -10.09 -15.48 -2.88
N PRO A 32 -11.18 -14.94 -2.31
CA PRO A 32 -11.12 -13.76 -1.46
C PRO A 32 -10.36 -14.08 -0.17
N ASN A 33 -9.62 -13.09 0.34
CA ASN A 33 -8.89 -13.21 1.60
C ASN A 33 -9.40 -12.15 2.57
N GLU A 34 -10.29 -12.56 3.48
CA GLU A 34 -10.95 -11.67 4.43
C GLU A 34 -9.99 -10.87 5.30
N LYS A 35 -8.97 -11.51 5.88
CA LYS A 35 -8.00 -10.84 6.76
C LYS A 35 -7.30 -9.69 6.03
N TYR A 36 -6.87 -9.95 4.79
CA TYR A 36 -6.21 -8.94 3.96
C TYR A 36 -7.18 -7.89 3.44
N GLY A 37 -8.37 -8.31 3.04
CA GLY A 37 -9.39 -7.42 2.50
C GLY A 37 -9.89 -6.42 3.54
N LYS A 38 -10.17 -6.85 4.77
CA LYS A 38 -10.50 -5.94 5.88
C LYS A 38 -9.40 -4.93 6.16
N PHE A 39 -8.14 -5.36 6.14
CA PHE A 39 -7.00 -4.47 6.32
C PHE A 39 -6.93 -3.41 5.21
N VAL A 40 -6.96 -3.81 3.95
CA VAL A 40 -6.88 -2.89 2.80
C VAL A 40 -8.09 -1.95 2.78
N LEU A 41 -9.29 -2.46 3.04
CA LEU A 41 -10.50 -1.65 3.12
C LEU A 41 -10.37 -0.57 4.20
N ASN A 42 -9.87 -0.94 5.38
CA ASN A 42 -9.66 0.02 6.45
C ASN A 42 -8.62 1.08 6.09
N GLU A 43 -7.52 0.69 5.43
CA GLU A 43 -6.53 1.66 4.94
C GLU A 43 -7.15 2.62 3.91
N VAL A 44 -7.99 2.17 2.99
CA VAL A 44 -8.66 3.03 2.01
C VAL A 44 -9.64 4.00 2.69
N LEU A 45 -10.43 3.52 3.64
CA LEU A 45 -11.43 4.33 4.35
C LEU A 45 -10.78 5.38 5.26
N GLU A 46 -9.73 5.00 6.00
CA GLU A 46 -9.06 5.92 6.92
C GLU A 46 -8.09 6.87 6.21
N ALA A 47 -7.32 6.40 5.23
CA ALA A 47 -6.29 7.21 4.58
C ALA A 47 -6.85 8.08 3.44
N GLY A 48 -7.97 7.68 2.84
CA GLY A 48 -8.52 8.29 1.63
C GLY A 48 -7.54 8.21 0.45
N ASN A 49 -7.66 9.16 -0.47
CA ASN A 49 -6.86 9.18 -1.70
C ASN A 49 -5.35 9.33 -1.43
N PHE A 50 -4.61 8.21 -1.50
CA PHE A 50 -3.16 8.12 -1.26
C PHE A 50 -2.68 8.68 0.09
N GLY A 51 -3.52 8.65 1.14
CA GLY A 51 -3.18 9.22 2.43
C GLY A 51 -3.35 10.73 2.55
N ARG A 52 -3.91 11.39 1.51
CA ARG A 52 -4.19 12.84 1.52
C ARG A 52 -5.14 13.25 2.65
N HIS A 53 -6.05 12.36 3.02
CA HIS A 53 -7.07 12.60 4.03
C HIS A 53 -6.81 11.82 5.33
N ASP A 54 -5.61 11.25 5.47
CA ASP A 54 -5.26 10.43 6.63
C ASP A 54 -5.09 11.31 7.89
N ALA A 55 -6.11 11.31 8.74
CA ALA A 55 -6.10 12.01 10.02
C ALA A 55 -5.07 11.44 11.02
N ARG A 56 -4.51 10.25 10.75
CA ARG A 56 -3.50 9.60 11.59
C ARG A 56 -2.09 10.16 11.33
N ASN A 57 -1.93 11.14 10.44
CA ASN A 57 -0.64 11.78 10.19
C ASN A 57 -0.16 12.56 11.42
N ARG A 58 1.00 12.16 11.97
CA ARG A 58 1.59 12.74 13.19
C ARG A 58 2.79 13.64 12.94
N PHE A 59 3.31 13.68 11.72
CA PHE A 59 4.61 14.32 11.43
C PHE A 59 4.48 15.71 10.78
N GLY A 60 3.25 16.21 10.62
CA GLY A 60 2.99 17.51 10.00
C GLY A 60 3.18 17.52 8.48
N ARG A 61 3.18 18.72 7.88
CA ARG A 61 3.24 18.91 6.41
C ARG A 61 4.60 19.44 5.89
N SER A 62 5.63 19.50 6.75
CA SER A 62 6.98 19.87 6.32
C SER A 62 7.55 18.79 5.38
N GLN A 63 8.59 19.12 4.61
CA GLN A 63 9.24 18.15 3.72
C GLN A 63 9.77 16.92 4.48
N LEU A 64 10.38 17.14 5.65
CA LEU A 64 10.82 16.08 6.54
C LEU A 64 9.64 15.29 7.11
N GLY A 65 8.62 16.00 7.60
CA GLY A 65 7.42 15.40 8.18
C GLY A 65 6.67 14.50 7.20
N HIS A 66 6.52 14.97 5.95
CA HIS A 66 5.92 14.20 4.88
C HIS A 66 6.72 12.92 4.55
N ASN A 67 8.05 12.97 4.57
CA ASN A 67 8.89 11.78 4.39
C ASN A 67 8.78 10.80 5.57
N LEU A 68 8.72 11.30 6.82
CA LEU A 68 8.55 10.48 8.02
C LEU A 68 7.17 9.80 8.04
N GLN A 69 6.10 10.53 7.71
CA GLN A 69 4.75 9.96 7.59
C GLN A 69 4.71 8.84 6.56
N ARG A 70 5.45 9.00 5.46
CA ARG A 70 5.53 7.99 4.41
C ARG A 70 6.22 6.72 4.88
N ILE A 71 7.38 6.84 5.54
CA ILE A 71 8.07 5.70 6.16
C ILE A 71 7.15 5.01 7.18
N TYR A 72 6.46 5.77 8.03
CA TYR A 72 5.51 5.22 8.99
C TYR A 72 4.39 4.41 8.32
N ARG A 73 3.84 4.93 7.21
CA ARG A 73 2.84 4.22 6.42
C ARG A 73 3.40 2.93 5.81
N ASP A 74 4.57 2.99 5.20
CA ASP A 74 5.19 1.82 4.58
C ASP A 74 5.48 0.74 5.63
N MET A 75 5.97 1.11 6.82
CA MET A 75 6.17 0.18 7.94
C MET A 75 4.90 -0.54 8.39
N ARG A 76 3.73 0.14 8.37
CA ARG A 76 2.44 -0.53 8.64
C ARG A 76 2.08 -1.54 7.56
N LEU A 77 2.41 -1.22 6.30
CA LEU A 77 2.16 -2.09 5.16
C LEU A 77 3.12 -3.29 5.11
N VAL A 78 4.37 -3.16 5.60
CA VAL A 78 5.38 -4.24 5.61
C VAL A 78 4.85 -5.54 6.23
N LYS A 79 4.03 -5.44 7.29
CA LYS A 79 3.43 -6.62 7.94
C LYS A 79 2.55 -7.45 6.99
N PHE A 80 1.97 -6.83 5.97
CA PHE A 80 1.03 -7.45 5.05
C PHE A 80 1.63 -7.64 3.65
N PHE A 81 2.42 -6.68 3.18
CA PHE A 81 2.98 -6.54 1.83
C PHE A 81 4.47 -6.20 1.91
N SER A 82 5.28 -7.09 2.50
CA SER A 82 6.67 -6.81 2.84
C SER A 82 7.54 -6.52 1.61
N ALA A 83 7.41 -7.29 0.53
CA ALA A 83 8.20 -7.06 -0.68
C ALA A 83 7.84 -5.71 -1.33
N GLU A 84 6.55 -5.41 -1.44
CA GLU A 84 6.05 -4.19 -2.07
C GLU A 84 6.37 -2.95 -1.23
N ALA A 85 6.16 -3.03 0.09
CA ALA A 85 6.39 -1.92 1.00
C ALA A 85 7.88 -1.62 1.18
N LEU A 86 8.77 -2.61 1.10
CA LEU A 86 10.24 -2.39 1.18
C LEU A 86 10.83 -1.93 -0.15
N CYS A 87 10.22 -2.25 -1.28
CA CYS A 87 10.68 -1.78 -2.59
C CYS A 87 10.67 -0.24 -2.67
N GLU A 88 9.70 0.42 -2.05
CA GLU A 88 9.55 1.87 -2.05
C GLU A 88 10.75 2.63 -1.43
N PRO A 89 11.14 2.40 -0.16
CA PRO A 89 12.25 3.11 0.44
C PRO A 89 13.59 2.76 -0.20
N LEU A 90 13.76 1.51 -0.66
CA LEU A 90 14.95 1.08 -1.38
C LEU A 90 15.08 1.81 -2.71
N PHE A 91 14.03 1.81 -3.53
CA PHE A 91 13.99 2.49 -4.82
C PHE A 91 14.22 3.99 -4.64
N ARG A 92 13.57 4.63 -3.66
CA ARG A 92 13.74 6.08 -3.46
C ARG A 92 15.15 6.44 -3.02
N THR A 93 15.76 5.64 -2.14
CA THR A 93 17.13 5.87 -1.69
C THR A 93 18.09 5.75 -2.87
N TRP A 94 17.99 4.66 -3.63
CA TRP A 94 18.76 4.49 -4.87
C TRP A 94 18.55 5.65 -5.85
N HIS A 95 17.29 6.01 -6.11
CA HIS A 95 16.92 7.06 -7.06
C HIS A 95 17.39 8.45 -6.60
N PHE A 96 17.45 8.70 -5.29
CA PHE A 96 18.03 9.92 -4.73
C PHE A 96 19.52 10.04 -5.08
N PHE A 97 20.31 8.99 -4.82
CA PHE A 97 21.74 8.97 -5.18
C PHE A 97 21.94 9.03 -6.69
N TRP A 98 21.10 8.34 -7.47
CA TRP A 98 21.12 8.42 -8.92
C TRP A 98 20.91 9.87 -9.41
N ARG A 99 19.94 10.61 -8.86
CA ARG A 99 19.75 12.03 -9.20
C ARG A 99 20.95 12.89 -8.80
N MET A 100 21.59 12.64 -7.67
CA MET A 100 22.80 13.40 -7.28
C MET A 100 23.95 13.17 -8.25
N LYS A 101 24.15 11.93 -8.70
CA LYS A 101 25.21 11.57 -9.65
C LYS A 101 24.95 12.09 -11.08
N ASN A 102 23.68 12.22 -11.47
CA ASN A 102 23.27 12.62 -12.83
C ASN A 102 22.77 14.07 -12.92
N LYS A 103 22.90 14.84 -11.84
CA LYS A 103 22.75 16.30 -11.91
C LYS A 103 23.97 16.85 -12.66
N LYS A 104 23.75 17.43 -13.83
CA LYS A 104 24.69 18.40 -14.42
C LYS A 104 24.82 19.60 -13.49
#